data_AF-A0A951JF83-F1
#
_entry.id   AF-A0A951JF83-F1
#
_cell.length_a   1.000
_cell.length_b   1.000
_cell.length_c   1.000
_cell.angle_alpha   90.00
_cell.angle_beta   90.00
_cell.angle_gamma   90.00
#
_symmetry.space_group_name_H-M   'P 1'
#
loop_
_entity.id
_entity.type
_entity.pdbx_description
1 polymer ?
#
loop_
_entity_poly.entity_id
_entity_poly.type
_entity_poly.pdbx_seq_one_letter_code
_entity_poly.pdbx_strand_id
1 'polypeptide(L)' 'DRSFTFITKTPPAAVLIKKAIGLDKGSASSKKTKVGQLTQAQLRTIAETKMPDLNAADVEGAMRQIAGTARSMGVEVVG' A
#
# COMPACT_ATOMS: atom_id res chain seq x y z
N ASP A 1 28.83 26.54 4.35
CA ASP A 1 28.69 25.15 3.87
C ASP A 1 27.20 24.82 3.78
N ARG A 2 26.75 24.20 2.67
CA ARG A 2 25.34 23.84 2.41
C ARG A 2 25.29 22.38 1.97
N SER A 3 25.55 21.48 2.91
CA SER A 3 25.42 20.04 2.70
C SER A 3 23.99 19.59 3.02
N PHE A 4 23.41 18.76 2.16
CA PHE A 4 22.09 18.13 2.35
C PHE A 4 22.23 16.62 2.36
N THR A 5 21.52 15.96 3.27
CA THR A 5 21.38 14.50 3.30
C THR A 5 19.97 14.11 2.89
N PHE A 6 19.84 13.05 2.08
CA PHE A 6 18.56 12.49 1.67
C PHE A 6 18.49 11.02 2.03
N ILE A 7 17.30 10.56 2.41
CA ILE A 7 17.01 9.16 2.70
C ILE A 7 16.00 8.66 1.67
N THR A 8 16.35 7.62 0.93
CA THR A 8 15.45 6.97 -0.03
C THR A 8 14.62 5.90 0.66
N LYS A 9 13.35 6.21 0.89
CA LYS A 9 12.36 5.25 1.40
C LYS A 9 11.82 4.35 0.30
N THR A 10 11.20 3.23 0.67
CA THR A 10 10.51 2.38 -0.30
C THR A 10 9.29 3.11 -0.88
N PRO A 11 8.85 2.74 -2.10
CA PRO A 11 7.77 3.43 -2.79
C PRO A 11 6.50 3.55 -1.94
N PRO A 12 5.66 4.59 -2.17
CA PRO A 12 4.41 4.76 -1.43
C PRO A 12 3.52 3.52 -1.55
N ALA A 13 2.82 3.16 -0.47
CA ALA A 13 1.93 2.00 -0.43
C ALA A 13 0.91 2.01 -1.59
N ALA A 14 0.36 3.19 -1.93
CA ALA A 14 -0.56 3.34 -3.05
C ALA A 14 0.03 2.94 -4.40
N VAL A 15 1.31 3.21 -4.63
CA VAL A 15 2.02 2.83 -5.88
C VAL A 15 2.25 1.33 -5.91
N LEU A 16 2.64 0.73 -4.79
CA LEU A 16 2.82 -0.73 -4.67
C LEU A 16 1.50 -1.48 -4.89
N ILE A 17 0.39 -1.00 -4.30
CA ILE A 17 -0.96 -1.56 -4.50
C ILE A 17 -1.36 -1.48 -5.98
N LYS A 18 -1.22 -0.31 -6.60
CA LYS A 18 -1.51 -0.11 -8.03
C LYS A 18 -0.72 -1.07 -8.92
N LYS A 19 0.58 -1.22 -8.66
CA LYS A 19 1.44 -2.13 -9.42
C LYS A 19 1.03 -3.59 -9.25
N ALA A 20 0.65 -4.00 -8.04
CA ALA A 20 0.24 -5.38 -7.76
C ALA A 20 -1.05 -5.79 -8.49
N ILE A 21 -1.94 -4.84 -8.77
CA ILE A 21 -3.26 -5.10 -9.37
C ILE A 21 -3.41 -4.54 -10.80
N GLY A 22 -2.34 -3.96 -11.36
CA GLY A 22 -2.34 -3.37 -12.71
C GLY A 22 -3.23 -2.14 -12.88
N LEU A 23 -3.38 -1.30 -11.84
CA LEU A 23 -4.28 -0.15 -11.83
C LEU A 23 -3.53 1.18 -11.96
N ASP A 24 -3.94 2.04 -12.90
CA ASP A 24 -3.32 3.36 -13.09
C ASP A 24 -3.79 4.40 -12.06
N LYS A 25 -5.10 4.39 -11.74
CA LYS A 25 -5.76 5.39 -10.89
C LYS A 25 -6.64 4.74 -9.83
N GLY A 26 -6.60 5.29 -8.61
CA GLY A 26 -7.52 4.90 -7.55
C GLY A 26 -8.92 5.47 -7.78
N SER A 27 -9.86 5.07 -6.92
CA SER A 27 -11.25 5.51 -6.99
C SER A 27 -11.39 6.99 -6.65
N ALA A 28 -12.12 7.74 -7.48
CA ALA A 28 -12.55 9.10 -7.16
C ALA A 28 -13.56 9.14 -6.01
N SER A 29 -14.23 8.02 -5.71
CA SER A 29 -15.16 7.88 -4.59
C SER A 29 -15.09 6.46 -4.02
N SER A 30 -14.09 6.18 -3.17
CA SER A 30 -13.78 4.84 -2.66
C SER A 30 -14.90 4.15 -1.86
N LYS A 31 -15.82 4.93 -1.29
CA LYS A 31 -17.03 4.43 -0.62
C LYS A 31 -18.10 3.95 -1.61
N LYS A 32 -18.16 4.51 -2.82
CA LYS A 32 -19.19 4.23 -3.83
C LYS A 32 -18.70 3.29 -4.91
N THR A 33 -17.45 3.43 -5.35
CA THR A 33 -16.89 2.71 -6.49
C THR A 33 -15.65 1.95 -6.08
N LYS A 34 -15.70 0.62 -6.19
CA LYS A 34 -14.54 -0.25 -6.08
C LYS A 34 -13.85 -0.36 -7.44
N VAL A 35 -12.54 -0.27 -7.46
CA VAL A 35 -11.72 -0.15 -8.68
C VAL A 35 -10.64 -1.21 -8.78
N GLY A 36 -10.62 -2.18 -7.86
CA GLY A 36 -9.68 -3.30 -7.91
C GLY A 36 -9.80 -4.21 -6.70
N GLN A 37 -9.17 -5.37 -6.80
CA GLN A 37 -9.09 -6.36 -5.73
C GLN A 37 -7.62 -6.70 -5.46
N LEU A 38 -7.27 -6.88 -4.20
CA LEU A 38 -5.94 -7.23 -3.74
C LEU A 38 -6.03 -8.52 -2.92
N THR A 39 -5.28 -9.55 -3.28
CA THR A 39 -5.31 -10.81 -2.53
C THR A 39 -4.53 -10.72 -1.22
N GLN A 40 -4.84 -11.58 -0.25
CA GLN A 40 -4.06 -11.75 0.99
C GLN A 40 -2.55 -11.92 0.72
N ALA A 41 -2.18 -12.73 -0.28
CA ALA A 41 -0.79 -12.95 -0.67
C ALA A 41 -0.12 -11.66 -1.19
N GLN A 42 -0.80 -10.93 -2.09
CA GLN A 42 -0.29 -9.65 -2.59
C GLN A 42 -0.15 -8.60 -1.49
N LEU A 43 -1.13 -8.55 -0.58
CA LEU A 43 -1.11 -7.66 0.59
C LEU A 43 0.12 -7.94 1.46
N ARG A 44 0.41 -9.21 1.73
CA ARG A 44 1.58 -9.63 2.50
C ARG A 44 2.89 -9.22 1.84
N THR A 45 3.05 -9.48 0.54
CA THR A 45 4.26 -9.08 -0.20
C THR A 45 4.49 -7.57 -0.17
N ILE A 46 3.43 -6.77 -0.28
CA ILE A 46 3.52 -5.31 -0.18
C ILE A 46 3.91 -4.89 1.25
N ALA A 47 3.30 -5.52 2.27
CA ALA A 47 3.61 -5.24 3.67
C ALA A 47 5.07 -5.54 4.01
N GLU A 48 5.59 -6.70 3.59
CA GLU A 48 7.00 -7.08 3.77
C GLU A 48 7.95 -6.09 3.07
N THR A 49 7.61 -5.67 1.84
CA THR A 49 8.41 -4.69 1.10
C THR A 49 8.45 -3.33 1.80
N LYS A 50 7.31 -2.87 2.33
CA LYS A 50 7.19 -1.54 2.98
C LYS A 50 7.65 -1.57 4.44
N MET A 51 7.77 -2.75 5.06
CA MET A 51 8.03 -2.93 6.50
C MET A 51 9.15 -2.04 7.06
N PRO A 52 10.31 -1.85 6.39
CA PRO A 52 11.37 -0.98 6.91
C PRO A 52 10.97 0.49 7.10
N ASP A 53 9.91 0.94 6.45
CA ASP A 53 9.38 2.31 6.56
C ASP A 53 8.10 2.43 7.40
N LEU A 54 7.54 1.30 7.83
CA LEU A 54 6.32 1.27 8.64
C LEU A 54 6.68 1.20 10.12
N ASN A 55 5.78 1.70 10.95
CA ASN A 55 5.87 1.59 12.41
C ASN A 55 5.17 0.33 12.94
N ALA A 56 4.93 -0.68 12.10
CA ALA A 56 4.25 -1.90 12.48
C ALA A 56 5.14 -2.77 13.36
N ALA A 57 4.54 -3.45 14.35
CA ALA A 57 5.25 -4.38 15.22
C ALA A 57 5.58 -5.71 14.52
N ASP A 58 4.73 -6.13 13.59
CA ASP A 58 4.83 -7.38 12.85
C ASP A 58 4.26 -7.22 11.42
N VAL A 59 4.42 -8.27 10.60
CA VAL A 59 3.92 -8.29 9.21
C VAL A 59 2.41 -8.16 9.16
N GLU A 60 1.68 -8.74 10.12
CA GLU A 60 0.21 -8.64 10.20
C GLU A 60 -0.24 -7.19 10.47
N GLY A 61 0.44 -6.48 11.36
CA GLY A 61 0.26 -5.06 11.61
C GLY A 61 0.56 -4.23 10.37
N ALA A 62 1.61 -4.56 9.64
CA ALA A 62 1.93 -3.91 8.37
C ALA A 62 0.83 -4.17 7.31
N MET A 63 0.34 -5.41 7.20
CA MET A 63 -0.77 -5.77 6.32
C MET A 63 -2.03 -4.95 6.63
N ARG A 64 -2.36 -4.72 7.91
CA ARG A 64 -3.49 -3.84 8.29
C ARG A 64 -3.30 -2.40 7.82
N GLN A 65 -2.09 -1.86 7.90
CA GLN A 65 -1.80 -0.50 7.41
C GLN A 65 -1.95 -0.41 5.88
N ILE A 66 -1.41 -1.40 5.16
CA ILE A 66 -1.56 -1.45 3.70
C ILE A 66 -3.03 -1.66 3.30
N ALA A 67 -3.78 -2.50 4.02
CA ALA A 67 -5.21 -2.70 3.78
C ALA A 67 -6.03 -1.41 4.00
N GLY A 68 -5.68 -0.59 4.99
CA GLY A 68 -6.28 0.73 5.19
C GLY A 68 -6.06 1.66 3.99
N THR A 69 -4.88 1.60 3.39
CA THR A 69 -4.55 2.34 2.16
C THR A 69 -5.37 1.83 0.98
N ALA A 70 -5.42 0.51 0.78
CA ALA A 70 -6.23 -0.13 -0.28
C ALA A 70 -7.70 0.28 -0.18
N ARG A 71 -8.29 0.21 1.03
CA ARG A 71 -9.67 0.63 1.29
C ARG A 71 -9.92 2.08 0.90
N SER A 72 -9.00 2.99 1.25
CA SER A 72 -9.11 4.43 0.96
C SER A 72 -9.01 4.72 -0.54
N MET A 73 -8.32 3.86 -1.29
CA MET A 73 -8.21 3.91 -2.74
C MET A 73 -9.40 3.26 -3.47
N GLY A 74 -10.33 2.63 -2.75
CA GLY A 74 -11.42 1.86 -3.36
C GLY A 74 -10.98 0.49 -3.87
N VAL A 75 -9.86 -0.04 -3.37
CA VAL A 75 -9.42 -1.41 -3.63
C VAL A 75 -9.90 -2.30 -2.49
N GLU A 76 -10.51 -3.43 -2.83
CA GLU A 76 -11.01 -4.42 -1.88
C GLU A 76 -9.96 -5.48 -1.61
N VAL A 77 -9.74 -5.82 -0.34
CA VAL A 77 -8.86 -6.93 0.00
C VAL A 77 -9.70 -8.20 0.01
N VAL A 78 -9.37 -9.14 -0.87
CA VAL A 78 -10.05 -10.43 -1.00
C VAL A 78 -9.17 -11.52 -0.40
N GLY A 79 -9.79 -12.36 0.42
CA GLY A 79 -9.14 -13.41 1.20
C GLY A 79 -10.14 -14.48 1.58
#